data_AF-A0A8J3FN48-F1
#
_entry.id   AF-A0A8J3FN48-F1
#
_cell.length_a   1.000
_cell.length_b   1.000
_cell.length_c   1.000
_cell.angle_alpha   90.00
_cell.angle_beta   90.00
_cell.angle_gamma   90.00
#
_symmetry.space_group_name_H-M   'P 1'
#
loop_
_entity.id
_entity.type
_entity.pdbx_description
1 polymer ?
#
loop_
_entity_poly.entity_id
_entity_poly.type
_entity_poly.pdbx_seq_one_letter_code
_entity_poly.pdbx_strand_id
1 'polypeptide(L)'
;MPLRQILRLAPEPVRRRVVDVVRAHLLPRLAAETQLRMVRQAVPLPVRASGRRRARPDPTASPAGVRQDNLDRVVAALTEAGVDWFRVPNRCLTRTAVAVPQTDRVRVKELLDRLVRTGHGVLETVHRVGVLRASWPVTDPGGHLVLGTEYGCEVEFWRREDGVLVGPRSNPVADVIPADEPVAHAPEQVFSEFCARGDAEYRTRAVFTMASPERISFPIDAVYTWVDGDDPAWRERKARALGDNAWLAEINRQAANDSRFASRDELRYSLRALHCFAPWVRHIFLVTDDQVPAWLDTDHPNVTVVGHREIFGGTGVLPTFNSQAIESRLHRIPGLAEHFLYLNDDVFMARPQTPATYFTPGGLTRFFPSAALVDSAPPRPSDPPVNSAGKNNRRLIQEAFGRVLTRKMMHTPHPSRRSVITEIEDRFAEHVRATAEHQFRHPDDIALLSSLQQYYAYLTGRATPGQIQYMYTDLADPGTRLKLARVLRRRHLDAFCLNDTDSSPAATDEQARLLAEFLPAFLPFASPYELSHPRPGTTPIAAPHIPATRGAPATLPAQGERPDARASFEGELR
;
A
#
# COMPACT_ATOMS: atom_id res chain seq x y z
N MET A 1 27.22 -23.88 -29.69
CA MET A 1 25.89 -23.49 -29.16
C MET A 1 26.02 -22.15 -28.43
N PRO A 2 25.20 -21.12 -28.73
CA PRO A 2 25.16 -19.92 -27.94
C PRO A 2 24.81 -20.24 -26.47
N LEU A 3 25.43 -19.54 -25.51
CA LEU A 3 25.22 -19.72 -24.06
C LEU A 3 23.72 -19.75 -23.67
N ARG A 4 22.92 -19.00 -24.43
CA ARG A 4 21.45 -18.91 -24.33
C ARG A 4 20.73 -20.24 -24.59
N GLN A 5 21.24 -21.08 -25.47
CA GLN A 5 20.70 -22.42 -25.77
C GLN A 5 21.07 -23.43 -24.67
N ILE A 6 22.28 -23.31 -24.12
CA ILE A 6 22.78 -24.16 -23.03
C ILE A 6 22.02 -23.85 -21.73
N LEU A 7 21.83 -22.57 -21.38
CA LEU A 7 21.11 -22.15 -20.18
C LEU A 7 19.61 -22.46 -20.21
N ARG A 8 19.00 -22.57 -21.39
CA ARG A 8 17.59 -22.96 -21.52
C ARG A 8 17.35 -24.43 -21.18
N LEU A 9 18.33 -25.30 -21.43
CA LEU A 9 18.25 -26.75 -21.20
C LEU A 9 18.80 -27.16 -19.83
N ALA A 10 19.44 -26.25 -19.10
CA ALA A 10 20.09 -26.54 -17.83
C ALA A 10 19.09 -26.57 -16.63
N PRO A 11 19.25 -27.52 -15.68
CA PRO A 11 18.49 -27.55 -14.43
C PRO A 11 18.67 -26.28 -13.57
N GLU A 12 17.64 -25.94 -12.80
CA GLU A 12 17.58 -24.75 -11.93
C GLU A 12 18.85 -24.50 -11.06
N PRO A 13 19.47 -25.51 -10.42
CA PRO A 13 20.69 -25.30 -9.61
C PRO A 13 21.90 -24.90 -10.45
N VAL A 14 22.00 -25.44 -11.67
CA VAL A 14 23.10 -25.13 -12.62
C VAL A 14 22.95 -23.71 -13.15
N ARG A 15 21.71 -23.29 -13.46
CA ARG A 15 21.41 -21.90 -13.85
C ARG A 15 21.78 -20.92 -12.75
N ARG A 16 21.47 -21.23 -11.48
CA ARG A 16 21.87 -20.39 -10.34
C ARG A 16 23.38 -20.25 -10.22
N ARG A 17 24.12 -21.36 -10.32
CA ARG A 17 25.59 -21.36 -10.22
C ARG A 17 26.23 -20.54 -11.33
N VAL A 18 25.74 -20.64 -12.56
CA VAL A 18 26.22 -19.82 -13.68
C VAL A 18 25.89 -18.34 -13.46
N VAL A 19 24.68 -18.02 -12.98
CA VAL A 19 24.30 -16.63 -12.64
C VAL A 19 25.19 -16.06 -11.52
N ASP A 20 25.54 -16.86 -10.52
CA ASP A 20 26.40 -16.42 -9.41
C ASP A 20 27.87 -16.25 -9.85
N VAL A 21 28.37 -17.07 -10.79
CA VAL A 21 29.70 -16.90 -11.40
C VAL A 21 29.75 -15.67 -12.32
N VAL A 22 28.72 -15.45 -13.13
CA VAL A 22 28.58 -14.24 -13.96
C VAL A 22 28.49 -13.00 -13.07
N ARG A 23 27.77 -13.08 -11.95
CA ARG A 23 27.68 -12.03 -10.91
C ARG A 23 29.05 -11.70 -10.30
N ALA A 24 29.84 -12.71 -9.93
CA ALA A 24 31.09 -12.51 -9.22
C ALA A 24 32.23 -12.00 -10.12
N HIS A 25 32.23 -12.35 -11.42
CA HIS A 25 33.43 -12.18 -12.25
C HIS A 25 33.24 -11.44 -13.57
N LEU A 26 32.02 -11.40 -14.12
CA LEU A 26 31.76 -10.82 -15.45
C LEU A 26 30.98 -9.51 -15.39
N LEU A 27 29.96 -9.43 -14.54
CA LEU A 27 29.15 -8.23 -14.34
C LEU A 27 29.97 -6.98 -13.96
N PRO A 28 30.97 -7.04 -13.06
CA PRO A 28 31.78 -5.86 -12.70
C PRO A 28 32.62 -5.26 -13.84
N ARG A 29 32.74 -5.95 -14.99
CA ARG A 29 33.61 -5.56 -16.12
C ARG A 29 32.83 -5.06 -17.34
N LEU A 30 31.51 -5.00 -17.27
CA LEU A 30 30.64 -4.58 -18.39
C LEU A 30 30.03 -3.21 -18.12
N ALA A 31 29.89 -2.39 -19.16
CA ALA A 31 29.18 -1.11 -19.07
C ALA A 31 27.73 -1.31 -18.61
N ALA A 32 27.25 -0.41 -17.74
CA ALA A 32 26.01 -0.54 -16.97
C ALA A 32 24.75 -0.75 -17.85
N GLU A 33 24.71 -0.16 -19.05
CA GLU A 33 23.67 -0.33 -20.07
C GLU A 33 23.64 -1.74 -20.68
N THR A 34 24.80 -2.39 -20.81
CA THR A 34 24.90 -3.77 -21.30
C THR A 34 24.50 -4.78 -20.22
N GLN A 35 24.69 -4.45 -18.94
CA GLN A 35 24.29 -5.29 -17.82
C GLN A 35 22.75 -5.44 -17.73
N LEU A 36 21.98 -4.36 -17.89
CA LEU A 36 20.51 -4.41 -17.85
C LEU A 36 19.92 -5.13 -19.05
N ARG A 37 20.47 -4.89 -20.25
CA ARG A 37 20.15 -5.66 -21.45
C ARG A 37 20.52 -7.14 -21.31
N MET A 38 21.68 -7.47 -20.73
CA MET A 38 22.07 -8.86 -20.46
C MET A 38 21.22 -9.51 -19.37
N VAL A 39 20.80 -8.79 -18.32
CA VAL A 39 19.91 -9.31 -17.28
C VAL A 39 18.50 -9.54 -17.84
N ARG A 40 17.98 -8.61 -18.67
CA ARG A 40 16.75 -8.80 -19.47
C ARG A 40 16.85 -9.99 -20.45
N GLN A 41 18.03 -10.26 -21.00
CA GLN A 41 18.26 -11.36 -21.97
C GLN A 41 18.61 -12.72 -21.35
N ALA A 42 19.29 -12.73 -20.19
CA ALA A 42 19.76 -13.93 -19.48
C ALA A 42 18.74 -14.46 -18.48
N VAL A 43 17.81 -13.60 -18.05
CA VAL A 43 16.71 -13.96 -17.17
C VAL A 43 15.43 -13.45 -17.83
N PRO A 44 14.80 -14.24 -18.72
CA PRO A 44 13.52 -13.84 -19.30
C PRO A 44 12.56 -13.53 -18.15
N LEU A 45 11.97 -12.32 -18.18
CA LEU A 45 10.74 -12.05 -17.45
C LEU A 45 9.81 -13.23 -17.74
N PRO A 46 9.20 -13.88 -16.73
CA PRO A 46 8.24 -14.91 -17.02
C PRO A 46 7.05 -14.27 -17.72
N VAL A 47 7.10 -14.21 -19.05
CA VAL A 47 5.87 -14.42 -19.82
C VAL A 47 5.50 -15.85 -19.47
N ARG A 48 4.56 -16.02 -18.53
CA ARG A 48 3.83 -17.28 -18.43
C ARG A 48 3.00 -17.43 -19.72
N ALA A 49 3.69 -17.80 -20.79
CA ALA A 49 3.13 -18.39 -21.98
C ALA A 49 3.83 -19.73 -22.16
N SER A 50 3.63 -20.64 -21.18
CA SER A 50 3.63 -22.06 -21.55
C SER A 50 2.43 -22.27 -22.46
N GLY A 51 2.67 -22.17 -23.76
CA GLY A 51 1.65 -22.10 -24.81
C GLY A 51 1.27 -20.64 -25.13
N ARG A 52 1.03 -20.34 -26.42
CA ARG A 52 0.47 -19.07 -26.90
C ARG A 52 -0.86 -18.78 -26.18
N ARG A 53 -0.83 -18.20 -24.98
CA ARG A 53 -2.02 -17.70 -24.28
C ARG A 53 -2.23 -16.26 -24.74
N ARG A 54 -3.31 -16.01 -25.47
CA ARG A 54 -3.67 -14.66 -25.96
C ARG A 54 -4.09 -13.82 -24.74
N ALA A 55 -3.26 -12.87 -24.33
CA ALA A 55 -3.65 -11.84 -23.35
C ALA A 55 -4.08 -10.58 -24.11
N ARG A 56 -5.16 -9.93 -23.67
CA ARG A 56 -5.63 -8.68 -24.29
C ARG A 56 -4.82 -7.50 -23.75
N PRO A 57 -4.30 -6.60 -24.61
CA PRO A 57 -3.71 -5.36 -24.14
C PRO A 57 -4.74 -4.46 -23.44
N ASP A 58 -4.39 -3.95 -22.28
CA ASP A 58 -5.17 -2.98 -21.53
C ASP A 58 -4.23 -2.07 -20.71
N PRO A 59 -4.10 -0.78 -21.05
CA PRO A 59 -3.16 0.12 -20.39
C PRO A 59 -3.59 0.50 -18.96
N THR A 60 -4.85 0.30 -18.59
CA THR A 60 -5.45 0.78 -17.34
C THR A 60 -5.92 -0.36 -16.44
N ALA A 61 -5.55 -1.61 -16.77
CA ALA A 61 -5.98 -2.76 -15.98
C ALA A 61 -5.33 -2.80 -14.59
N SER A 62 -6.09 -3.26 -13.61
CA SER A 62 -5.57 -3.52 -12.27
C SER A 62 -5.85 -4.97 -11.85
N PRO A 63 -5.05 -5.54 -10.93
CA PRO A 63 -5.32 -6.85 -10.34
C PRO A 63 -6.77 -7.00 -9.82
N ALA A 64 -7.30 -5.99 -9.13
CA ALA A 64 -8.65 -6.01 -8.60
C ALA A 64 -9.71 -5.91 -9.72
N GLY A 65 -9.50 -5.04 -10.71
CA GLY A 65 -10.39 -4.91 -11.87
C GLY A 65 -10.47 -6.19 -12.69
N VAL A 66 -9.33 -6.78 -13.07
CA VAL A 66 -9.29 -8.06 -13.81
C VAL A 66 -9.96 -9.18 -13.03
N ARG A 67 -9.76 -9.22 -11.71
CA ARG A 67 -10.43 -10.19 -10.82
C ARG A 67 -11.95 -10.04 -10.84
N GLN A 68 -12.45 -8.80 -10.82
CA GLN A 68 -13.87 -8.49 -10.87
C GLN A 68 -14.47 -8.78 -12.26
N ASP A 69 -13.80 -8.34 -13.34
CA ASP A 69 -14.23 -8.64 -14.72
C ASP A 69 -14.36 -10.14 -14.99
N ASN A 70 -13.44 -10.95 -14.45
CA ASN A 70 -13.51 -12.40 -14.56
C ASN A 70 -14.73 -12.98 -13.82
N LEU A 71 -15.08 -12.44 -12.66
CA LEU A 71 -16.29 -12.82 -11.91
C LEU A 71 -17.54 -12.44 -12.70
N ASP A 72 -17.63 -11.18 -13.15
CA ASP A 72 -18.78 -10.62 -13.84
C ASP A 72 -19.12 -11.40 -15.11
N ARG A 73 -18.10 -11.76 -15.90
CA ARG A 73 -18.26 -12.61 -17.10
C ARG A 73 -18.82 -13.99 -16.77
N VAL A 74 -18.35 -14.61 -15.69
CA VAL A 74 -18.80 -15.95 -15.28
C VAL A 74 -20.23 -15.91 -14.77
N VAL A 75 -20.57 -14.96 -13.89
CA VAL A 75 -21.94 -14.87 -13.34
C VAL A 75 -22.95 -14.45 -14.38
N ALA A 76 -22.58 -13.58 -15.33
CA ALA A 76 -23.43 -13.22 -16.46
C ALA A 76 -23.76 -14.46 -17.31
N ALA A 77 -22.74 -15.26 -17.66
CA ALA A 77 -22.94 -16.47 -18.45
C ALA A 77 -23.77 -17.53 -17.72
N LEU A 78 -23.56 -17.72 -16.41
CA LEU A 78 -24.36 -18.65 -15.60
C LEU A 78 -25.83 -18.20 -15.53
N THR A 79 -26.05 -16.90 -15.35
CA THR A 79 -27.40 -16.30 -15.30
C THR A 79 -28.12 -16.45 -16.63
N GLU A 80 -27.48 -16.09 -17.75
CA GLU A 80 -28.04 -16.24 -19.10
C GLU A 80 -28.37 -17.70 -19.43
N ALA A 81 -27.52 -18.63 -18.97
CA ALA A 81 -27.75 -20.04 -19.15
C ALA A 81 -28.81 -20.62 -18.20
N GLY A 82 -29.37 -19.85 -17.26
CA GLY A 82 -30.34 -20.34 -16.27
C GLY A 82 -29.77 -21.40 -15.32
N VAL A 83 -28.48 -21.32 -15.00
CA VAL A 83 -27.82 -22.17 -14.00
C VAL A 83 -27.96 -21.49 -12.64
N ASP A 84 -28.42 -22.20 -11.62
CA ASP A 84 -28.46 -21.64 -10.26
C ASP A 84 -27.02 -21.42 -9.75
N TRP A 85 -26.75 -20.23 -9.20
CA TRP A 85 -25.41 -19.90 -8.70
C TRP A 85 -25.44 -18.91 -7.54
N PHE A 86 -24.49 -19.01 -6.63
CA PHE A 86 -24.32 -18.03 -5.57
C PHE A 86 -22.85 -17.73 -5.29
N ARG A 87 -22.52 -16.47 -4.99
CA ARG A 87 -21.16 -16.03 -4.66
C ARG A 87 -20.74 -16.60 -3.30
N VAL A 88 -19.51 -17.12 -3.21
CA VAL A 88 -18.93 -17.64 -1.95
C VAL A 88 -17.54 -17.05 -1.67
N PRO A 89 -17.13 -16.84 -0.42
CA PRO A 89 -15.79 -16.32 -0.11
C PRO A 89 -14.68 -17.27 -0.60
N ASN A 90 -13.52 -16.72 -0.99
CA ASN A 90 -12.37 -17.51 -1.44
C ASN A 90 -11.16 -17.22 -0.54
N ARG A 91 -10.45 -18.26 -0.08
CA ARG A 91 -9.22 -18.09 0.73
C ARG A 91 -8.08 -17.44 -0.05
N CYS A 92 -8.08 -17.57 -1.38
CA CYS A 92 -7.08 -16.96 -2.22
C CYS A 92 -7.49 -15.50 -2.51
N LEU A 93 -6.71 -14.56 -1.98
CA LEU A 93 -6.96 -13.12 -2.08
C LEU A 93 -7.24 -12.63 -3.51
N THR A 94 -6.48 -13.15 -4.46
CA THR A 94 -6.55 -12.71 -5.86
C THR A 94 -7.66 -13.38 -6.66
N ARG A 95 -8.44 -14.30 -6.09
CA ARG A 95 -9.46 -15.06 -6.81
C ARG A 95 -10.86 -14.77 -6.29
N THR A 96 -11.83 -15.04 -7.14
CA THR A 96 -13.25 -15.08 -6.81
C THR A 96 -13.75 -16.52 -6.89
N ALA A 97 -14.90 -16.80 -6.30
CA ALA A 97 -15.54 -18.11 -6.33
C ALA A 97 -17.07 -18.01 -6.38
N VAL A 98 -17.69 -18.85 -7.19
CA VAL A 98 -19.14 -19.03 -7.23
C VAL A 98 -19.46 -20.51 -7.05
N ALA A 99 -20.51 -20.79 -6.31
CA ALA A 99 -21.07 -22.11 -6.13
C ALA A 99 -22.16 -22.35 -7.17
N VAL A 100 -22.19 -23.56 -7.73
CA VAL A 100 -23.25 -24.06 -8.62
C VAL A 100 -23.63 -25.49 -8.21
N PRO A 101 -24.84 -25.97 -8.53
CA PRO A 101 -25.21 -27.36 -8.29
C PRO A 101 -24.23 -28.35 -8.95
N GLN A 102 -23.82 -29.39 -8.23
CA GLN A 102 -22.95 -30.43 -8.79
C GLN A 102 -23.59 -31.14 -9.98
N THR A 103 -24.92 -31.25 -10.01
CA THR A 103 -25.68 -31.84 -11.12
C THR A 103 -25.50 -31.08 -12.43
N ASP A 104 -25.21 -29.77 -12.39
CA ASP A 104 -24.98 -28.94 -13.57
C ASP A 104 -23.52 -28.99 -14.08
N ARG A 105 -22.66 -29.85 -13.51
CA ARG A 105 -21.22 -29.87 -13.81
C ARG A 105 -20.87 -29.96 -15.30
N VAL A 106 -21.52 -30.86 -16.04
CA VAL A 106 -21.28 -31.04 -17.48
C VAL A 106 -21.72 -29.79 -18.24
N ARG A 107 -22.93 -29.31 -17.97
CA ARG A 107 -23.52 -28.12 -18.58
C ARG A 107 -22.67 -26.86 -18.36
N VAL A 108 -22.23 -26.64 -17.12
CA VAL A 108 -21.38 -25.51 -16.73
C VAL A 108 -20.00 -25.60 -17.41
N LYS A 109 -19.41 -26.79 -17.46
CA LYS A 109 -18.14 -26.98 -18.16
C LYS A 109 -18.26 -26.60 -19.63
N GLU A 110 -19.28 -27.10 -20.33
CA GLU A 110 -19.52 -26.78 -21.75
C GLU A 110 -19.78 -25.29 -21.98
N LEU A 111 -20.55 -24.66 -21.08
CA LEU A 111 -20.81 -23.23 -21.09
C LEU A 111 -19.52 -22.43 -20.98
N LEU A 112 -18.70 -22.71 -19.96
CA LEU A 112 -17.42 -22.02 -19.74
C LEU A 112 -16.44 -22.29 -20.88
N ASP A 113 -16.40 -23.52 -21.41
CA ASP A 113 -15.61 -23.90 -22.58
C ASP A 113 -15.99 -23.07 -23.81
N ARG A 114 -17.29 -22.81 -24.06
CA ARG A 114 -17.73 -21.90 -25.13
C ARG A 114 -17.31 -20.46 -24.83
N LEU A 115 -17.58 -19.98 -23.62
CA LEU A 115 -17.32 -18.60 -23.20
C LEU A 115 -15.84 -18.23 -23.29
N VAL A 116 -14.93 -19.10 -22.84
CA VAL A 116 -13.49 -18.86 -22.95
C VAL A 116 -13.00 -18.94 -24.39
N ARG A 117 -13.59 -19.80 -25.24
CA ARG A 117 -13.23 -19.88 -26.67
C ARG A 117 -13.61 -18.61 -27.43
N THR A 118 -14.82 -18.09 -27.21
CA THR A 118 -15.31 -16.87 -27.90
C THR A 118 -14.63 -15.61 -27.36
N GLY A 119 -14.32 -15.56 -26.06
CA GLY A 119 -13.74 -14.38 -25.40
C GLY A 119 -12.22 -14.36 -25.31
N HIS A 120 -11.49 -15.31 -25.90
CA HIS A 120 -10.04 -15.49 -25.70
C HIS A 120 -9.62 -15.71 -24.23
N GLY A 121 -10.48 -16.37 -23.45
CA GLY A 121 -10.20 -16.76 -22.08
C GLY A 121 -9.41 -18.06 -21.95
N VAL A 122 -9.15 -18.44 -20.71
CA VAL A 122 -8.52 -19.70 -20.31
C VAL A 122 -9.42 -20.37 -19.28
N LEU A 123 -9.70 -21.66 -19.50
CA LEU A 123 -10.36 -22.53 -18.54
C LEU A 123 -9.35 -23.57 -18.03
N GLU A 124 -9.17 -23.64 -16.70
CA GLU A 124 -8.29 -24.60 -16.04
C GLU A 124 -9.12 -25.49 -15.10
N THR A 125 -8.83 -26.79 -15.07
CA THR A 125 -9.37 -27.67 -14.03
C THR A 125 -8.41 -27.71 -12.84
N VAL A 126 -8.89 -27.35 -11.65
CA VAL A 126 -8.11 -27.42 -10.42
C VAL A 126 -8.22 -28.84 -9.85
N HIS A 127 -7.38 -29.73 -10.38
CA HIS A 127 -7.50 -31.19 -10.26
C HIS A 127 -7.66 -31.74 -8.83
N ARG A 128 -7.09 -31.09 -7.81
CA ARG A 128 -7.18 -31.56 -6.42
C ARG A 128 -8.58 -31.45 -5.80
N VAL A 129 -9.44 -30.59 -6.36
CA VAL A 129 -10.73 -30.22 -5.75
C VAL A 129 -11.90 -30.33 -6.75
N GLY A 130 -11.61 -30.57 -8.03
CA GLY A 130 -12.64 -30.68 -9.06
C GLY A 130 -13.33 -29.36 -9.44
N VAL A 131 -12.73 -28.23 -9.07
CA VAL A 131 -13.18 -26.86 -9.38
C VAL A 131 -12.73 -26.44 -10.78
N LEU A 132 -13.56 -25.67 -11.50
CA LEU A 132 -13.16 -25.03 -12.76
C LEU A 132 -12.71 -23.59 -12.49
N ARG A 133 -11.66 -23.12 -13.17
CA ARG A 133 -11.23 -21.72 -13.11
C ARG A 133 -11.28 -21.09 -14.49
N ALA A 134 -12.13 -20.08 -14.65
CA ALA A 134 -12.19 -19.26 -15.85
C ALA A 134 -11.45 -17.94 -15.62
N SER A 135 -10.74 -17.45 -16.65
CA SER A 135 -10.04 -16.16 -16.61
C SER A 135 -9.84 -15.61 -18.01
N TRP A 136 -9.74 -14.29 -18.13
CA TRP A 136 -9.42 -13.58 -19.36
C TRP A 136 -8.14 -12.77 -19.16
N PRO A 137 -6.97 -13.35 -19.46
CA PRO A 137 -5.69 -12.68 -19.19
C PRO A 137 -5.56 -11.33 -19.89
N VAL A 138 -5.01 -10.37 -19.16
CA VAL A 138 -4.76 -9.01 -19.62
C VAL A 138 -3.27 -8.71 -19.54
N THR A 139 -2.75 -7.92 -20.48
CA THR A 139 -1.34 -7.51 -20.50
C THR A 139 -1.23 -6.02 -20.68
N ASP A 140 -0.13 -5.43 -20.22
CA ASP A 140 0.20 -4.05 -20.59
C ASP A 140 0.45 -3.92 -22.11
N PRO A 141 0.38 -2.71 -22.68
CA PRO A 141 0.60 -2.49 -24.11
C PRO A 141 1.93 -3.04 -24.65
N GLY A 142 2.97 -3.10 -23.83
CA GLY A 142 4.29 -3.64 -24.19
C GLY A 142 4.39 -5.17 -24.09
N GLY A 143 3.38 -5.86 -23.54
CA GLY A 143 3.39 -7.31 -23.40
C GLY A 143 4.35 -7.83 -22.32
N HIS A 144 4.73 -6.99 -21.36
CA HIS A 144 5.78 -7.25 -20.38
C HIS A 144 5.26 -7.90 -19.08
N LEU A 145 4.03 -7.57 -18.67
CA LEU A 145 3.36 -8.04 -17.47
C LEU A 145 1.95 -8.53 -17.83
N VAL A 146 1.66 -9.78 -17.50
CA VAL A 146 0.35 -10.39 -17.69
C VAL A 146 -0.34 -10.54 -16.34
N LEU A 147 -1.55 -10.01 -16.21
CA LEU A 147 -2.52 -10.33 -15.17
C LEU A 147 -3.30 -11.56 -15.65
N GLY A 148 -2.96 -12.73 -15.10
CA GLY A 148 -3.33 -14.03 -15.66
C GLY A 148 -4.37 -14.82 -14.87
N THR A 149 -4.21 -16.15 -14.89
CA THR A 149 -5.16 -17.10 -14.26
C THR A 149 -5.15 -17.01 -12.73
N GLU A 150 -4.16 -16.35 -12.13
CA GLU A 150 -4.14 -16.04 -10.70
C GLU A 150 -5.27 -15.10 -10.26
N TYR A 151 -5.88 -14.36 -11.20
CA TYR A 151 -7.04 -13.49 -10.98
C TYR A 151 -8.37 -14.09 -11.47
N GLY A 152 -8.42 -15.39 -11.75
CA GLY A 152 -9.62 -16.04 -12.30
C GLY A 152 -10.77 -16.21 -11.30
N CYS A 153 -11.96 -16.42 -11.86
CA CYS A 153 -13.16 -16.85 -11.12
C CYS A 153 -13.21 -18.37 -11.07
N GLU A 154 -13.32 -18.91 -9.86
CA GLU A 154 -13.44 -20.34 -9.60
C GLU A 154 -14.93 -20.74 -9.50
N VAL A 155 -15.31 -21.85 -10.13
CA VAL A 155 -16.66 -22.40 -10.10
C VAL A 155 -16.63 -23.71 -9.31
N GLU A 156 -17.25 -23.66 -8.14
CA GLU A 156 -17.36 -24.75 -7.19
C GLU A 156 -18.65 -25.53 -7.38
N PHE A 157 -18.55 -26.85 -7.45
CA PHE A 157 -19.71 -27.74 -7.61
C PHE A 157 -20.17 -28.24 -6.25
N TRP A 158 -21.21 -27.59 -5.72
CA TRP A 158 -21.77 -27.90 -4.40
C TRP A 158 -22.77 -29.05 -4.49
N ARG A 159 -22.65 -30.00 -3.56
CA ARG A 159 -23.48 -31.21 -3.52
C ARG A 159 -24.69 -30.98 -2.65
N ARG A 160 -25.85 -31.51 -3.03
CA ARG A 160 -27.05 -31.51 -2.18
C ARG A 160 -27.24 -32.90 -1.60
N GLU A 161 -27.14 -33.02 -0.28
CA GLU A 161 -27.25 -34.27 0.47
C GLU A 161 -28.02 -33.96 1.77
N ASP A 162 -29.00 -34.78 2.14
CA ASP A 162 -29.74 -34.68 3.43
C ASP A 162 -30.23 -33.27 3.82
N GLY A 163 -30.75 -32.50 2.87
CA GLY A 163 -31.29 -31.16 3.12
C GLY A 163 -30.23 -30.06 3.28
N VAL A 164 -28.95 -30.35 3.07
CA VAL A 164 -27.86 -29.37 3.09
C VAL A 164 -27.16 -29.25 1.73
N LEU A 165 -26.43 -28.16 1.54
CA LEU A 165 -25.49 -27.95 0.45
C LEU A 165 -24.07 -28.02 1.00
N VAL A 166 -23.23 -28.88 0.40
CA VAL A 166 -21.86 -29.15 0.83
C VAL A 166 -20.87 -28.69 -0.25
N GLY A 167 -20.00 -27.76 0.11
CA GLY A 167 -18.93 -27.25 -0.75
C GLY A 167 -17.82 -28.29 -1.00
N PRO A 168 -17.10 -28.19 -2.13
CA PRO A 168 -16.04 -29.15 -2.48
C PRO A 168 -14.73 -28.93 -1.71
N ARG A 169 -14.62 -27.83 -0.94
CA ARG A 169 -13.45 -27.47 -0.11
C ARG A 169 -13.85 -26.50 0.99
N SER A 170 -12.93 -26.28 1.91
CA SER A 170 -13.12 -25.27 2.95
C SER A 170 -13.00 -23.83 2.44
N ASN A 171 -13.94 -22.98 2.84
CA ASN A 171 -13.93 -21.53 2.67
C ASN A 171 -13.93 -20.80 4.03
N PRO A 172 -13.69 -19.47 4.05
CA PRO A 172 -13.60 -18.69 5.29
C PRO A 172 -14.85 -18.65 6.20
N VAL A 173 -16.04 -18.99 5.70
CA VAL A 173 -17.30 -18.77 6.43
C VAL A 173 -18.02 -20.08 6.74
N ALA A 174 -18.43 -20.84 5.72
CA ALA A 174 -19.23 -22.05 5.91
C ALA A 174 -19.07 -23.04 4.76
N ASP A 175 -18.68 -24.28 5.08
CA ASP A 175 -18.45 -25.36 4.11
C ASP A 175 -19.72 -26.18 3.85
N VAL A 176 -20.67 -26.09 4.77
CA VAL A 176 -21.99 -26.73 4.71
C VAL A 176 -23.02 -25.69 5.11
N ILE A 177 -24.10 -25.56 4.33
CA ILE A 177 -25.21 -24.66 4.61
C ILE A 177 -26.54 -25.40 4.42
N PRO A 178 -27.63 -24.98 5.09
CA PRO A 178 -28.97 -25.51 4.78
C PRO A 178 -29.31 -25.33 3.29
N ALA A 179 -30.01 -26.28 2.67
CA ALA A 179 -30.39 -26.16 1.26
C ALA A 179 -31.42 -25.06 1.01
N ASP A 180 -32.17 -24.69 2.05
CA ASP A 180 -33.12 -23.58 2.12
C ASP A 180 -32.52 -22.31 2.75
N GLU A 181 -31.19 -22.25 2.92
CA GLU A 181 -30.49 -21.04 3.39
C GLU A 181 -30.94 -19.81 2.58
N PRO A 182 -31.38 -18.72 3.23
CA PRO A 182 -31.98 -17.59 2.54
C PRO A 182 -31.07 -16.98 1.47
N VAL A 183 -31.67 -16.64 0.32
CA VAL A 183 -30.99 -15.88 -0.74
C VAL A 183 -30.76 -14.45 -0.26
N ALA A 184 -29.56 -13.93 -0.48
CA ALA A 184 -29.21 -12.53 -0.23
C ALA A 184 -28.47 -11.94 -1.44
N HIS A 185 -28.31 -10.62 -1.44
CA HIS A 185 -27.40 -9.91 -2.35
C HIS A 185 -26.39 -9.14 -1.50
N ALA A 186 -25.15 -9.12 -1.95
CA ALA A 186 -24.08 -8.45 -1.24
C ALA A 186 -23.01 -7.95 -2.20
N PRO A 187 -22.36 -6.82 -1.90
CA PRO A 187 -21.31 -6.29 -2.75
C PRO A 187 -19.99 -7.05 -2.54
N GLU A 188 -19.04 -6.91 -3.47
CA GLU A 188 -17.82 -7.75 -3.49
C GLU A 188 -16.98 -7.64 -2.20
N GLN A 189 -17.04 -6.49 -1.48
CA GLN A 189 -16.28 -6.27 -0.24
C GLN A 189 -16.67 -7.23 0.88
N VAL A 190 -17.84 -7.88 0.77
CA VAL A 190 -18.29 -8.92 1.72
C VAL A 190 -17.50 -10.21 1.55
N PHE A 191 -17.05 -10.54 0.34
CA PHE A 191 -16.40 -11.82 0.03
C PHE A 191 -14.87 -11.74 0.02
N SER A 192 -14.30 -10.54 -0.07
CA SER A 192 -12.86 -10.31 -0.13
C SER A 192 -12.50 -8.92 0.37
N GLU A 193 -11.37 -8.81 1.07
CA GLU A 193 -10.77 -7.51 1.43
C GLU A 193 -9.92 -6.91 0.30
N PHE A 194 -9.75 -7.63 -0.82
CA PHE A 194 -9.00 -7.16 -2.00
C PHE A 194 -9.93 -6.78 -3.14
N CYS A 195 -10.64 -5.68 -2.95
CA CYS A 195 -11.48 -5.06 -3.97
C CYS A 195 -11.63 -3.57 -3.68
N ALA A 196 -11.94 -2.80 -4.72
CA ALA A 196 -12.34 -1.41 -4.58
C ALA A 196 -13.77 -1.32 -4.03
N ARG A 197 -14.14 -0.15 -3.50
CA ARG A 197 -15.54 0.17 -3.24
C ARG A 197 -16.27 0.34 -4.58
N GLY A 198 -17.45 -0.24 -4.69
CA GLY A 198 -18.26 -0.20 -5.90
C GLY A 198 -19.65 -0.75 -5.66
N ASP A 199 -20.55 -0.47 -6.60
CA ASP A 199 -22.00 -0.69 -6.45
C ASP A 199 -22.46 -2.07 -6.91
N ALA A 200 -21.58 -2.87 -7.50
CA ALA A 200 -21.92 -4.19 -8.00
C ALA A 200 -22.27 -5.14 -6.85
N GLU A 201 -23.48 -5.70 -6.89
CA GLU A 201 -23.96 -6.71 -5.96
C GLU A 201 -24.09 -8.08 -6.63
N TYR A 202 -23.80 -9.13 -5.86
CA TYR A 202 -23.86 -10.51 -6.32
C TYR A 202 -24.86 -11.30 -5.50
N ARG A 203 -25.63 -12.15 -6.17
CA ARG A 203 -26.48 -13.15 -5.52
C ARG A 203 -25.62 -14.06 -4.66
N THR A 204 -26.02 -14.25 -3.41
CA THR A 204 -25.35 -15.09 -2.41
C THR A 204 -26.36 -15.76 -1.47
N ARG A 205 -25.89 -16.26 -0.32
CA ARG A 205 -26.67 -16.81 0.78
C ARG A 205 -26.43 -15.98 2.04
N ALA A 206 -27.43 -15.85 2.91
CA ALA A 206 -27.41 -14.95 4.06
C ALA A 206 -26.21 -15.18 4.99
N VAL A 207 -25.84 -16.44 5.27
CA VAL A 207 -24.64 -16.75 6.05
C VAL A 207 -23.35 -16.13 5.49
N PHE A 208 -23.21 -15.99 4.17
CA PHE A 208 -22.02 -15.39 3.56
C PHE A 208 -22.02 -13.86 3.60
N THR A 209 -23.12 -13.21 4.00
CA THR A 209 -23.17 -11.76 4.19
C THR A 209 -22.79 -11.32 5.60
N MET A 210 -22.74 -12.27 6.54
CA MET A 210 -22.43 -12.01 7.93
C MET A 210 -20.96 -11.60 8.09
N ALA A 211 -20.73 -10.51 8.83
CA ALA A 211 -19.39 -10.04 9.10
C ALA A 211 -18.67 -10.96 10.10
N SER A 212 -17.60 -11.62 9.66
CA SER A 212 -16.70 -12.34 10.56
C SER A 212 -16.05 -11.37 11.57
N PRO A 213 -15.83 -11.77 12.83
CA PRO A 213 -15.03 -10.99 13.79
C PRO A 213 -13.61 -10.67 13.31
N GLU A 214 -13.11 -11.42 12.32
CA GLU A 214 -11.78 -11.23 11.74
C GLU A 214 -11.76 -10.17 10.62
N ARG A 215 -12.92 -9.65 10.19
CA ARG A 215 -13.03 -8.68 9.10
C ARG A 215 -12.73 -7.27 9.59
N ILE A 216 -11.89 -6.54 8.86
CA ILE A 216 -11.69 -5.11 9.09
C ILE A 216 -12.79 -4.33 8.35
N SER A 217 -13.56 -3.52 9.09
CA SER A 217 -14.71 -2.77 8.56
C SER A 217 -14.58 -1.24 8.66
N PHE A 218 -13.59 -0.74 9.41
CA PHE A 218 -13.34 0.69 9.52
C PHE A 218 -12.65 1.24 8.25
N PRO A 219 -12.88 2.52 7.90
CA PRO A 219 -12.24 3.14 6.75
C PRO A 219 -10.73 3.31 6.98
N ILE A 220 -9.94 3.12 5.91
CA ILE A 220 -8.50 3.35 5.93
C ILE A 220 -8.13 4.28 4.79
N ASP A 221 -7.46 5.38 5.10
CA ASP A 221 -6.93 6.32 4.11
C ASP A 221 -5.43 6.11 3.86
N ALA A 222 -4.92 6.67 2.78
CA ALA A 222 -3.49 6.81 2.53
C ALA A 222 -3.09 8.28 2.54
N VAL A 223 -2.01 8.61 3.23
CA VAL A 223 -1.42 9.95 3.26
C VAL A 223 -0.02 9.86 2.64
N TYR A 224 0.19 10.63 1.58
CA TYR A 224 1.49 10.79 0.93
C TYR A 224 2.06 12.17 1.22
N THR A 225 3.36 12.25 1.42
CA THR A 225 4.10 13.53 1.40
C THR A 225 4.95 13.60 0.16
N TRP A 226 4.91 14.73 -0.54
CA TRP A 226 5.69 14.94 -1.76
C TRP A 226 5.98 16.41 -2.01
N VAL A 227 7.08 16.66 -2.71
CA VAL A 227 7.50 17.97 -3.17
C VAL A 227 8.20 17.84 -4.51
N ASP A 228 8.03 18.82 -5.39
CA ASP A 228 8.84 18.96 -6.59
C ASP A 228 10.02 19.89 -6.31
N GLY A 229 11.22 19.34 -6.19
CA GLY A 229 12.45 20.11 -6.00
C GLY A 229 12.90 20.88 -7.24
N ASP A 230 12.36 20.58 -8.43
CA ASP A 230 12.68 21.30 -9.67
C ASP A 230 11.78 22.52 -9.89
N ASP A 231 10.71 22.68 -9.10
CA ASP A 231 9.83 23.83 -9.13
C ASP A 231 10.58 25.13 -8.80
N PRO A 232 10.64 26.11 -9.73
CA PRO A 232 11.41 27.34 -9.53
C PRO A 232 10.95 28.16 -8.32
N ALA A 233 9.64 28.23 -8.07
CA ALA A 233 9.09 28.99 -6.95
C ALA A 233 9.44 28.34 -5.62
N TRP A 234 9.44 27.01 -5.57
CA TRP A 234 9.88 26.27 -4.40
C TRP A 234 11.38 26.45 -4.14
N ARG A 235 12.22 26.38 -5.19
CA ARG A 235 13.68 26.59 -5.10
C ARG A 235 14.03 27.98 -4.57
N GLU A 236 13.32 29.01 -5.01
CA GLU A 236 13.51 30.37 -4.50
C GLU A 236 13.19 30.46 -2.99
N ARG A 237 12.05 29.89 -2.57
CA ARG A 237 11.66 29.83 -1.15
C ARG A 237 12.70 29.07 -0.31
N LYS A 238 13.19 27.93 -0.80
CA LYS A 238 14.26 27.15 -0.14
C LYS A 238 15.55 27.94 -0.02
N ALA A 239 16.00 28.60 -1.09
CA ALA A 239 17.23 29.39 -1.09
C ALA A 239 17.16 30.54 -0.08
N ARG A 240 16.00 31.22 0.01
CA ARG A 240 15.78 32.27 1.03
C ARG A 240 15.85 31.70 2.45
N ALA A 241 15.11 30.62 2.72
CA ALA A 241 15.11 29.98 4.03
C ALA A 241 16.49 29.45 4.44
N LEU A 242 17.31 28.96 3.49
CA LEU A 242 18.70 28.58 3.75
C LEU A 242 19.55 29.79 4.19
N GLY A 243 19.34 30.96 3.60
CA GLY A 243 19.99 32.21 4.01
C GLY A 243 19.58 32.65 5.41
N ASP A 244 18.31 32.48 5.76
CA ASP A 244 17.77 32.82 7.09
C ASP A 244 18.17 31.82 8.20
N ASN A 245 18.64 30.62 7.81
CA ASN A 245 19.03 29.53 8.71
C ASN A 245 20.55 29.25 8.64
N ALA A 246 21.37 30.25 8.95
CA ALA A 246 22.85 30.16 8.88
C ALA A 246 23.46 28.98 9.68
N TRP A 247 22.80 28.53 10.75
CA TRP A 247 23.22 27.39 11.57
C TRP A 247 23.38 26.08 10.78
N LEU A 248 22.69 25.91 9.64
CA LEU A 248 22.77 24.70 8.83
C LEU A 248 24.18 24.43 8.28
N ALA A 249 24.95 25.49 8.04
CA ALA A 249 26.34 25.37 7.57
C ALA A 249 27.24 24.71 8.63
N GLU A 250 26.88 24.82 9.92
CA GLU A 250 27.68 24.37 11.05
C GLU A 250 27.30 22.96 11.55
N ILE A 251 26.03 22.56 11.41
CA ILE A 251 25.50 21.38 12.09
C ILE A 251 25.56 20.10 11.23
N ASN A 252 25.07 20.12 9.99
CA ASN A 252 25.18 18.96 9.08
C ASN A 252 24.75 19.29 7.63
N ARG A 253 25.65 19.13 6.65
CA ARG A 253 25.32 19.30 5.22
C ARG A 253 24.20 18.37 4.71
N GLN A 254 23.98 17.22 5.35
CA GLN A 254 22.93 16.25 4.97
C GLN A 254 21.50 16.72 5.31
N ALA A 255 21.35 17.76 6.15
CA ALA A 255 20.05 18.30 6.54
C ALA A 255 19.37 19.10 5.41
N ALA A 256 20.15 19.64 4.46
CA ALA A 256 19.68 20.51 3.38
C ALA A 256 19.86 19.93 1.95
N ASN A 257 20.38 18.71 1.83
CA ASN A 257 20.83 18.17 0.53
C ASN A 257 19.71 18.13 -0.54
N ASP A 258 20.06 18.53 -1.76
CA ASP A 258 19.16 18.63 -2.92
C ASP A 258 18.64 17.27 -3.40
N SER A 259 19.40 16.19 -3.21
CA SER A 259 18.95 14.82 -3.55
C SER A 259 17.66 14.40 -2.83
N ARG A 260 17.36 15.00 -1.66
CA ARG A 260 16.13 14.74 -0.90
C ARG A 260 14.86 15.29 -1.55
N PHE A 261 15.00 16.14 -2.56
CA PHE A 261 13.89 16.86 -3.19
C PHE A 261 13.75 16.55 -4.68
N ALA A 262 14.61 15.70 -5.24
CA ALA A 262 14.55 15.34 -6.65
C ALA A 262 13.34 14.44 -6.93
N SER A 263 12.44 14.88 -7.82
CA SER A 263 11.25 14.12 -8.25
C SER A 263 11.55 13.38 -9.55
N ARG A 264 11.40 12.04 -9.57
CA ARG A 264 11.67 11.16 -10.73
C ARG A 264 10.49 10.19 -10.96
N ASP A 265 9.27 10.72 -10.86
CA ASP A 265 8.00 10.01 -10.99
C ASP A 265 7.73 8.93 -9.91
N GLU A 266 8.52 8.84 -8.84
CA GLU A 266 8.33 7.84 -7.78
C GLU A 266 6.91 7.88 -7.22
N LEU A 267 6.40 9.08 -6.90
CA LEU A 267 5.03 9.28 -6.42
C LEU A 267 4.00 8.70 -7.38
N ARG A 268 4.14 8.95 -8.69
CA ARG A 268 3.21 8.45 -9.72
C ARG A 268 3.11 6.93 -9.66
N TYR A 269 4.27 6.28 -9.65
CA TYR A 269 4.33 4.83 -9.59
C TYR A 269 3.94 4.29 -8.21
N SER A 270 4.18 5.01 -7.12
CA SER A 270 3.72 4.60 -5.79
C SER A 270 2.18 4.63 -5.71
N LEU A 271 1.52 5.62 -6.32
CA LEU A 271 0.06 5.62 -6.43
C LEU A 271 -0.48 4.51 -7.35
N ARG A 272 0.22 4.17 -8.44
CA ARG A 272 -0.08 2.96 -9.23
C ARG A 272 0.03 1.69 -8.39
N ALA A 273 1.07 1.59 -7.56
CA ALA A 273 1.26 0.46 -6.65
C ALA A 273 0.12 0.38 -5.63
N LEU A 274 -0.28 1.50 -5.02
CA LEU A 274 -1.41 1.57 -4.11
C LEU A 274 -2.70 1.08 -4.78
N HIS A 275 -3.00 1.59 -5.98
CA HIS A 275 -4.17 1.17 -6.76
C HIS A 275 -4.15 -0.33 -7.09
N CYS A 276 -2.98 -0.87 -7.46
CA CYS A 276 -2.84 -2.28 -7.82
C CYS A 276 -2.93 -3.23 -6.63
N PHE A 277 -2.45 -2.81 -5.46
CA PHE A 277 -2.12 -3.72 -4.36
C PHE A 277 -2.87 -3.46 -3.05
N ALA A 278 -3.50 -2.30 -2.89
CA ALA A 278 -4.37 -1.94 -1.78
C ALA A 278 -5.64 -1.23 -2.26
N PRO A 279 -6.48 -1.89 -3.09
CA PRO A 279 -7.70 -1.29 -3.63
C PRO A 279 -8.75 -0.96 -2.54
N TRP A 280 -8.55 -1.44 -1.32
CA TRP A 280 -9.40 -1.20 -0.16
C TRP A 280 -9.19 0.18 0.50
N VAL A 281 -8.16 0.94 0.08
CA VAL A 281 -7.96 2.31 0.55
C VAL A 281 -9.17 3.16 0.16
N ARG A 282 -9.73 3.88 1.13
CA ARG A 282 -10.90 4.74 0.95
C ARG A 282 -10.54 6.02 0.20
N HIS A 283 -9.51 6.73 0.67
CA HIS A 283 -9.15 8.06 0.20
C HIS A 283 -7.63 8.25 0.21
N ILE A 284 -7.12 9.04 -0.71
CA ILE A 284 -5.71 9.41 -0.84
C ILE A 284 -5.58 10.91 -0.57
N PHE A 285 -4.82 11.26 0.46
CA PHE A 285 -4.42 12.64 0.74
C PHE A 285 -2.97 12.83 0.30
N LEU A 286 -2.74 13.71 -0.67
CA LEU A 286 -1.42 14.09 -1.12
C LEU A 286 -1.04 15.43 -0.48
N VAL A 287 -0.15 15.39 0.51
CA VAL A 287 0.34 16.57 1.22
C VAL A 287 1.56 17.14 0.50
N THR A 288 1.49 18.42 0.12
CA THR A 288 2.54 19.10 -0.67
C THR A 288 2.80 20.53 -0.19
N ASP A 289 3.89 21.14 -0.68
CA ASP A 289 4.16 22.57 -0.50
C ASP A 289 3.36 23.43 -1.48
N ASP A 290 2.04 23.21 -1.51
CA ASP A 290 1.07 23.80 -2.43
C ASP A 290 1.32 23.50 -3.91
N GLN A 291 1.97 22.38 -4.20
CA GLN A 291 2.23 21.89 -5.55
C GLN A 291 1.24 20.79 -5.92
N VAL A 292 0.76 20.80 -7.16
CA VAL A 292 0.00 19.71 -7.77
C VAL A 292 0.87 19.06 -8.85
N PRO A 293 1.18 17.75 -8.75
CA PRO A 293 1.94 17.04 -9.78
C PRO A 293 1.28 17.16 -11.15
N ALA A 294 2.09 17.35 -12.19
CA ALA A 294 1.61 17.62 -13.54
C ALA A 294 0.71 16.50 -14.12
N TRP A 295 0.93 15.26 -13.70
CA TRP A 295 0.20 14.07 -14.16
C TRP A 295 -1.05 13.76 -13.32
N LEU A 296 -1.24 14.39 -12.17
CA LEU A 296 -2.29 14.01 -11.22
C LEU A 296 -3.67 14.53 -11.65
N ASP A 297 -4.65 13.63 -11.67
CA ASP A 297 -6.06 13.98 -11.79
C ASP A 297 -6.63 14.35 -10.42
N THR A 298 -6.85 15.65 -10.21
CA THR A 298 -7.41 16.20 -8.97
C THR A 298 -8.93 16.15 -8.92
N ASP A 299 -9.61 15.82 -10.03
CA ASP A 299 -11.06 15.70 -10.07
C ASP A 299 -11.52 14.29 -9.64
N HIS A 300 -10.58 13.35 -9.50
CA HIS A 300 -10.87 12.00 -9.03
C HIS A 300 -11.39 12.03 -7.57
N PRO A 301 -12.57 11.45 -7.27
CA PRO A 301 -13.26 11.65 -5.99
C PRO A 301 -12.52 11.10 -4.76
N ASN A 302 -11.61 10.14 -4.96
CA ASN A 302 -10.82 9.52 -3.90
C ASN A 302 -9.46 10.19 -3.67
N VAL A 303 -9.16 11.33 -4.32
CA VAL A 303 -7.87 12.03 -4.21
C VAL A 303 -8.12 13.45 -3.72
N THR A 304 -7.31 13.91 -2.77
CA THR A 304 -7.30 15.31 -2.33
C THR A 304 -5.87 15.77 -2.15
N VAL A 305 -5.51 16.89 -2.80
CA VAL A 305 -4.22 17.54 -2.58
C VAL A 305 -4.39 18.54 -1.44
N VAL A 306 -3.54 18.42 -0.43
CA VAL A 306 -3.58 19.19 0.81
C VAL A 306 -2.29 19.99 0.92
N GLY A 307 -2.40 21.31 1.08
CA GLY A 307 -1.23 22.17 1.25
C GLY A 307 -0.65 22.08 2.66
N HIS A 308 0.66 22.27 2.83
CA HIS A 308 1.27 22.40 4.16
C HIS A 308 0.56 23.44 5.05
N ARG A 309 0.13 24.56 4.45
CA ARG A 309 -0.63 25.62 5.15
C ARG A 309 -1.89 25.11 5.86
N GLU A 310 -2.54 24.09 5.32
CA GLU A 310 -3.80 23.56 5.85
C GLU A 310 -3.59 22.73 7.12
N ILE A 311 -2.50 21.95 7.17
CA ILE A 311 -2.21 21.05 8.30
C ILE A 311 -1.38 21.72 9.41
N PHE A 312 -0.56 22.71 9.06
CA PHE A 312 0.17 23.52 10.03
C PHE A 312 -0.78 24.48 10.75
N GLY A 313 -1.74 25.07 10.02
CA GLY A 313 -2.66 26.06 10.55
C GLY A 313 -1.90 27.28 11.07
N GLY A 314 -1.71 27.36 12.40
CA GLY A 314 -0.89 28.38 13.07
C GLY A 314 0.26 27.83 13.92
N THR A 315 0.55 26.53 13.83
CA THR A 315 1.64 25.89 14.58
C THR A 315 2.80 25.58 13.65
N GLY A 316 3.99 26.10 13.95
CA GLY A 316 5.19 25.90 13.15
C GLY A 316 5.50 27.06 12.20
N VAL A 317 6.52 26.89 11.35
CA VAL A 317 7.00 27.92 10.42
C VAL A 317 6.97 27.38 9.00
N LEU A 318 6.29 28.10 8.10
CA LEU A 318 6.22 27.82 6.67
C LEU A 318 6.96 28.89 5.84
N PRO A 319 7.54 28.54 4.68
CA PRO A 319 7.65 27.20 4.12
C PRO A 319 8.56 26.31 4.97
N THR A 320 8.29 25.00 4.98
CA THR A 320 9.13 24.02 5.64
C THR A 320 9.67 23.02 4.63
N PHE A 321 10.91 22.61 4.83
CA PHE A 321 11.65 21.60 4.07
C PHE A 321 12.02 20.41 4.97
N ASN A 322 11.40 20.36 6.15
CA ASN A 322 11.63 19.35 7.16
C ASN A 322 10.51 18.32 7.15
N SER A 323 10.81 17.10 6.70
CA SER A 323 9.83 16.01 6.71
C SER A 323 9.33 15.68 8.11
N GLN A 324 10.15 15.87 9.17
CA GLN A 324 9.73 15.61 10.54
C GLN A 324 8.70 16.65 11.02
N ALA A 325 8.87 17.92 10.62
CA ALA A 325 7.88 18.97 10.84
C ALA A 325 6.57 18.62 10.14
N ILE A 326 6.60 18.21 8.87
CA ILE A 326 5.40 17.84 8.09
C ILE A 326 4.71 16.61 8.71
N GLU A 327 5.47 15.54 9.00
CA GLU A 327 4.99 14.33 9.69
C GLU A 327 4.30 14.67 11.01
N SER A 328 4.78 15.71 11.72
CA SER A 328 4.22 16.14 13.00
C SER A 328 2.79 16.68 12.93
N ARG A 329 2.31 17.00 11.73
CA ARG A 329 1.03 17.69 11.48
C ARG A 329 0.02 16.88 10.67
N LEU A 330 0.39 15.72 10.10
CA LEU A 330 -0.48 14.99 9.15
C LEU A 330 -1.82 14.55 9.75
N HIS A 331 -1.92 14.33 11.07
CA HIS A 331 -3.19 13.98 11.72
C HIS A 331 -4.22 15.13 11.72
N ARG A 332 -3.80 16.34 11.34
CA ARG A 332 -4.67 17.54 11.22
C ARG A 332 -5.36 17.66 9.87
N ILE A 333 -5.08 16.77 8.90
CA ILE A 333 -5.75 16.76 7.59
C ILE A 333 -7.27 16.68 7.79
N PRO A 334 -8.05 17.64 7.27
CA PRO A 334 -9.51 17.59 7.35
C PRO A 334 -10.07 16.35 6.65
N GLY A 335 -11.01 15.65 7.30
CA GLY A 335 -11.65 14.45 6.74
C GLY A 335 -10.81 13.16 6.78
N LEU A 336 -9.58 13.21 7.31
CA LEU A 336 -8.75 12.02 7.53
C LEU A 336 -9.41 11.05 8.52
N ALA A 337 -9.48 9.78 8.14
CA ALA A 337 -9.99 8.70 8.96
C ALA A 337 -9.15 8.47 10.22
N GLU A 338 -9.75 7.83 11.23
CA GLU A 338 -9.03 7.41 12.44
C GLU A 338 -7.87 6.47 12.10
N HIS A 339 -8.01 5.61 11.10
CA HIS A 339 -6.97 4.69 10.62
C HIS A 339 -6.46 5.13 9.26
N PHE A 340 -5.15 5.25 9.12
CA PHE A 340 -4.54 5.60 7.84
C PHE A 340 -3.14 5.00 7.69
N LEU A 341 -2.68 4.87 6.45
CA LEU A 341 -1.30 4.57 6.11
C LEU A 341 -0.58 5.86 5.76
N TYR A 342 0.56 6.12 6.38
CA TYR A 342 1.48 7.17 5.92
C TYR A 342 2.56 6.55 5.03
N LEU A 343 2.80 7.17 3.87
CA LEU A 343 3.83 6.79 2.90
C LEU A 343 4.62 8.03 2.45
N ASN A 344 5.92 7.86 2.27
CA ASN A 344 6.68 8.74 1.38
C ASN A 344 6.46 8.31 -0.08
N ASP A 345 6.80 9.19 -1.01
CA ASP A 345 6.77 8.94 -2.44
C ASP A 345 7.71 7.82 -2.91
N ASP A 346 8.79 7.58 -2.17
CA ASP A 346 9.79 6.53 -2.43
C ASP A 346 9.43 5.14 -1.87
N VAL A 347 8.28 4.98 -1.22
CA VAL A 347 7.78 3.71 -0.66
C VAL A 347 6.72 3.11 -1.59
N PHE A 348 6.88 1.84 -1.96
CA PHE A 348 6.01 1.14 -2.90
C PHE A 348 5.47 -0.15 -2.29
N MET A 349 4.16 -0.38 -2.43
CA MET A 349 3.59 -1.73 -2.28
C MET A 349 3.99 -2.59 -3.49
N ALA A 350 4.21 -3.89 -3.27
CA ALA A 350 4.85 -4.73 -4.28
C ALA A 350 4.07 -5.99 -4.68
N ARG A 351 2.95 -6.28 -4.00
CA ARG A 351 2.01 -7.37 -4.32
C ARG A 351 0.66 -7.13 -3.63
N PRO A 352 -0.44 -7.79 -4.08
CA PRO A 352 -1.75 -7.71 -3.43
C PRO A 352 -1.71 -7.96 -1.92
N GLN A 353 -2.33 -7.07 -1.14
CA GLN A 353 -2.38 -7.10 0.33
C GLN A 353 -3.78 -6.81 0.86
N THR A 354 -4.01 -7.15 2.13
CA THR A 354 -5.23 -6.84 2.87
C THR A 354 -4.98 -5.78 3.94
N PRO A 355 -6.04 -5.12 4.45
CA PRO A 355 -5.96 -4.28 5.65
C PRO A 355 -5.29 -5.00 6.83
N ALA A 356 -5.47 -6.33 6.95
CA ALA A 356 -4.92 -7.15 8.03
C ALA A 356 -3.38 -7.17 8.08
N THR A 357 -2.70 -6.82 6.97
CA THR A 357 -1.25 -6.57 6.96
C THR A 357 -0.86 -5.43 7.91
N TYR A 358 -1.72 -4.42 8.03
CA TYR A 358 -1.43 -3.14 8.65
C TYR A 358 -2.21 -2.89 9.94
N PHE A 359 -3.38 -3.53 10.09
CA PHE A 359 -4.24 -3.39 11.26
C PHE A 359 -4.73 -4.75 11.75
N THR A 360 -5.19 -4.80 13.00
CA THR A 360 -5.96 -5.92 13.52
C THR A 360 -7.46 -5.65 13.35
N PRO A 361 -8.33 -6.67 13.39
CA PRO A 361 -9.78 -6.47 13.34
C PRO A 361 -10.29 -5.57 14.48
N GLY A 362 -9.65 -5.63 15.66
CA GLY A 362 -9.91 -4.75 16.80
C GLY A 362 -9.36 -3.32 16.67
N GLY A 363 -8.78 -2.95 15.53
CA GLY A 363 -8.33 -1.58 15.25
C GLY A 363 -6.93 -1.22 15.78
N LEU A 364 -6.16 -2.19 16.29
CA LEU A 364 -4.74 -1.97 16.63
C LEU A 364 -3.90 -1.82 15.36
N THR A 365 -2.91 -0.92 15.37
CA THR A 365 -1.94 -0.80 14.27
C THR A 365 -0.89 -1.92 14.33
N ARG A 366 -0.33 -2.29 13.17
CA ARG A 366 0.82 -3.18 13.05
C ARG A 366 2.05 -2.40 12.64
N PHE A 367 3.10 -2.42 13.46
CA PHE A 367 4.36 -1.73 13.14
C PHE A 367 5.50 -2.70 12.81
N PHE A 368 6.49 -2.22 12.06
CA PHE A 368 7.52 -3.07 11.45
C PHE A 368 8.92 -2.64 11.91
N PRO A 369 9.43 -3.17 13.03
CA PRO A 369 10.73 -2.81 13.55
C PRO A 369 11.86 -3.32 12.65
N SER A 370 12.83 -2.47 12.36
CA SER A 370 14.06 -2.81 11.65
C SER A 370 15.05 -3.54 12.56
N ALA A 371 15.99 -4.28 11.95
CA ALA A 371 17.16 -4.79 12.66
C ALA A 371 18.14 -3.66 13.06
N ALA A 372 18.04 -2.48 12.42
CA ALA A 372 18.86 -1.33 12.75
C ALA A 372 18.52 -0.79 14.15
N LEU A 373 19.54 -0.59 14.97
CA LEU A 373 19.41 -0.08 16.33
C LEU A 373 19.51 1.45 16.35
N VAL A 374 18.87 2.07 17.34
CA VAL A 374 19.18 3.44 17.74
C VAL A 374 20.40 3.36 18.65
N ASP A 375 21.47 4.07 18.33
CA ASP A 375 22.73 4.01 19.09
C ASP A 375 22.54 4.59 20.50
N SER A 376 23.31 4.11 21.48
CA SER A 376 23.18 4.48 22.90
C SER A 376 23.99 5.72 23.31
N ALA A 377 24.76 6.31 22.38
CA ALA A 377 25.56 7.48 22.71
C ALA A 377 24.65 8.69 22.98
N PRO A 378 25.06 9.63 23.85
CA PRO A 378 24.36 10.91 24.00
C PRO A 378 24.18 11.61 22.65
N PRO A 379 23.12 12.41 22.46
CA PRO A 379 22.93 13.21 21.25
C PRO A 379 24.13 14.13 21.01
N ARG A 380 24.56 14.24 19.76
CA ARG A 380 25.62 15.15 19.33
C ARG A 380 25.08 16.04 18.21
N PRO A 381 25.48 17.32 18.12
CA PRO A 381 25.09 18.19 17.02
C PRO A 381 25.43 17.59 15.64
N SER A 382 26.54 16.85 15.54
CA SER A 382 27.00 16.20 14.31
C SER A 382 26.25 14.91 13.95
N ASP A 383 25.33 14.43 14.79
CA ASP A 383 24.58 13.21 14.50
C ASP A 383 23.75 13.41 13.22
N PRO A 384 23.64 12.39 12.34
CA PRO A 384 22.68 12.42 11.24
C PRO A 384 21.28 12.68 11.79
N PRO A 385 20.45 13.56 11.17
CA PRO A 385 19.18 13.98 11.77
C PRO A 385 18.23 12.83 12.15
N VAL A 386 18.23 11.74 11.37
CA VAL A 386 17.44 10.53 11.67
C VAL A 386 17.90 9.82 12.95
N ASN A 387 19.20 9.89 13.28
CA ASN A 387 19.74 9.33 14.50
C ASN A 387 19.38 10.21 15.70
N SER A 388 19.51 11.54 15.56
CA SER A 388 19.13 12.50 16.60
C SER A 388 17.65 12.34 16.98
N ALA A 389 16.77 12.29 15.98
CA ALA A 389 15.35 12.04 16.18
C ALA A 389 15.05 10.71 16.88
N GLY A 390 15.78 9.65 16.53
CA GLY A 390 15.69 8.36 17.21
C GLY A 390 16.09 8.43 18.69
N LYS A 391 17.13 9.20 19.02
CA LYS A 391 17.58 9.42 20.41
C LYS A 391 16.58 10.26 21.19
N ASN A 392 16.01 11.30 20.59
CA ASN A 392 14.98 12.13 21.21
C ASN A 392 13.73 11.29 21.50
N ASN A 393 13.25 10.52 20.53
CA ASN A 393 12.13 9.60 20.73
C ASN A 393 12.40 8.58 21.84
N ARG A 394 13.62 8.04 21.93
CA ARG A 394 14.01 7.15 23.03
C ARG A 394 13.86 7.82 24.38
N ARG A 395 14.34 9.06 24.52
CA ARG A 395 14.24 9.83 25.76
C ARG A 395 12.78 9.99 26.17
N LEU A 396 11.92 10.44 25.26
CA LEU A 396 10.49 10.63 25.51
C LEU A 396 9.80 9.33 25.93
N ILE A 397 10.09 8.21 25.28
CA ILE A 397 9.54 6.90 25.65
C ILE A 397 10.04 6.45 27.02
N GLN A 398 11.31 6.69 27.35
CA GLN A 398 11.88 6.34 28.64
C GLN A 398 11.26 7.14 29.77
N GLU A 399 11.12 8.45 29.61
CA GLU A 399 10.48 9.33 30.59
C GLU A 399 9.00 8.97 30.78
N ALA A 400 8.29 8.69 29.67
CA ALA A 400 6.86 8.44 29.67
C ALA A 400 6.45 7.07 30.23
N PHE A 401 7.29 6.04 30.05
CA PHE A 401 6.91 4.64 30.31
C PHE A 401 7.95 3.83 31.08
N GLY A 402 9.13 4.38 31.39
CA GLY A 402 10.23 3.63 32.00
C GLY A 402 10.80 2.53 31.10
N ARG A 403 10.61 2.63 29.78
CA ARG A 403 11.05 1.64 28.77
C ARG A 403 11.97 2.29 27.74
N VAL A 404 12.84 1.51 27.11
CA VAL A 404 13.82 2.03 26.14
C VAL A 404 13.46 1.62 24.72
N LEU A 405 13.34 2.61 23.84
CA LEU A 405 13.22 2.41 22.38
C LEU A 405 14.56 1.93 21.82
N THR A 406 14.64 0.72 21.28
CA THR A 406 15.92 0.13 20.82
C THR A 406 16.07 0.07 19.31
N ARG A 407 14.99 -0.20 18.58
CA ARG A 407 15.02 -0.44 17.13
C ARG A 407 14.44 0.72 16.35
N LYS A 408 15.02 1.01 15.19
CA LYS A 408 14.40 1.86 14.17
C LYS A 408 13.24 1.13 13.50
N MET A 409 12.52 1.82 12.64
CA MET A 409 11.45 1.23 11.82
C MET A 409 11.93 0.97 10.40
N MET A 410 11.32 -0.02 9.75
CA MET A 410 11.50 -0.22 8.30
C MET A 410 10.81 0.94 7.55
N HIS A 411 11.35 1.37 6.41
CA HIS A 411 10.70 2.36 5.54
C HIS A 411 9.62 1.66 4.69
N THR A 412 8.48 1.40 5.32
CA THR A 412 7.30 0.74 4.77
C THR A 412 6.10 1.66 4.93
N PRO A 413 4.91 1.35 4.36
CA PRO A 413 3.71 2.07 4.75
C PRO A 413 3.56 2.00 6.28
N HIS A 414 3.32 3.14 6.92
CA HIS A 414 3.26 3.29 8.37
C HIS A 414 1.79 3.34 8.83
N PRO A 415 1.25 2.26 9.41
CA PRO A 415 -0.12 2.25 9.90
C PRO A 415 -0.22 3.14 11.13
N SER A 416 -1.15 4.07 11.07
CA SER A 416 -1.22 5.20 11.97
C SER A 416 -2.65 5.36 12.50
N ARG A 417 -2.75 5.92 13.71
CA ARG A 417 -4.03 6.26 14.33
C ARG A 417 -4.08 7.72 14.68
N ARG A 418 -5.10 8.43 14.17
CA ARG A 418 -5.25 9.87 14.37
C ARG A 418 -5.31 10.21 15.86
N SER A 419 -6.13 9.48 16.63
CA SER A 419 -6.25 9.67 18.09
C SER A 419 -4.93 9.47 18.86
N VAL A 420 -4.10 8.51 18.45
CA VAL A 420 -2.79 8.27 19.09
C VAL A 420 -1.85 9.45 18.85
N ILE A 421 -1.84 9.98 17.63
CA ILE A 421 -0.98 11.11 17.27
C ILE A 421 -1.44 12.38 18.01
N THR A 422 -2.75 12.61 18.13
CA THR A 422 -3.31 13.69 18.96
C THR A 422 -2.86 13.57 20.42
N GLU A 423 -2.92 12.38 21.02
CA GLU A 423 -2.46 12.18 22.40
C GLU A 423 -0.95 12.44 22.58
N ILE A 424 -0.14 12.07 21.59
CA ILE A 424 1.30 12.37 21.59
C ILE A 424 1.54 13.88 21.49
N GLU A 425 0.78 14.57 20.63
CA GLU A 425 0.81 16.04 20.55
C GLU A 425 0.44 16.69 21.88
N ASP A 426 -0.61 16.23 22.55
CA ASP A 426 -1.02 16.79 23.84
C ASP A 426 0.03 16.52 24.93
N ARG A 427 0.57 15.30 24.98
CA ARG A 427 1.51 14.88 26.02
C ARG A 427 2.92 15.47 25.85
N PHE A 428 3.38 15.61 24.61
CA PHE A 428 4.71 16.11 24.26
C PHE A 428 4.63 17.40 23.45
N ALA A 429 3.67 18.26 23.78
CA ALA A 429 3.32 19.47 23.04
C ALA A 429 4.53 20.36 22.72
N GLU A 430 5.44 20.51 23.69
CA GLU A 430 6.67 21.28 23.50
C GLU A 430 7.55 20.72 22.37
N HIS A 431 7.79 19.41 22.36
CA HIS A 431 8.62 18.75 21.34
C HIS A 431 7.95 18.70 19.97
N VAL A 432 6.63 18.47 19.93
CA VAL A 432 5.87 18.48 18.67
C VAL A 432 5.87 19.89 18.07
N ARG A 433 5.62 20.92 18.89
CA ARG A 433 5.63 22.31 18.45
C ARG A 433 7.03 22.75 17.99
N ALA A 434 8.07 22.46 18.76
CA ALA A 434 9.44 22.78 18.39
C ALA A 434 9.84 22.13 17.05
N THR A 435 9.52 20.84 16.87
CA THR A 435 9.76 20.15 15.59
C THR A 435 9.03 20.83 14.43
N ALA A 436 7.79 21.28 14.64
CA ALA A 436 7.02 22.01 13.61
C ALA A 436 7.60 23.41 13.29
N GLU A 437 8.34 24.02 14.20
CA GLU A 437 8.97 25.34 14.03
C GLU A 437 10.28 25.27 13.22
N HIS A 438 10.90 24.09 13.11
CA HIS A 438 12.13 23.92 12.33
C HIS A 438 11.85 23.77 10.84
N GLN A 439 12.26 24.76 10.04
CA GLN A 439 12.14 24.73 8.57
C GLN A 439 13.03 23.68 7.90
N PHE A 440 14.11 23.24 8.56
CA PHE A 440 15.01 22.17 8.12
C PHE A 440 15.22 21.18 9.25
N ARG A 441 15.62 19.94 8.93
CA ARG A 441 15.83 18.90 9.94
C ARG A 441 16.83 19.36 11.01
N HIS A 442 16.37 19.38 12.26
CA HIS A 442 17.11 19.86 13.42
C HIS A 442 17.49 18.70 14.35
N PRO A 443 18.63 18.76 15.07
CA PRO A 443 19.02 17.73 16.04
C PRO A 443 17.99 17.45 17.14
N ASP A 444 17.15 18.44 17.46
CA ASP A 444 16.11 18.32 18.49
C ASP A 444 14.76 17.81 17.96
N ASP A 445 14.65 17.57 16.66
CA ASP A 445 13.42 17.05 16.06
C ASP A 445 13.05 15.68 16.63
N ILE A 446 11.76 15.37 16.59
CA ILE A 446 11.22 14.03 16.81
C ILE A 446 10.73 13.41 15.50
N ALA A 447 10.99 12.12 15.33
CA ALA A 447 10.44 11.35 14.21
C ALA A 447 9.06 10.82 14.61
N LEU A 448 8.00 11.62 14.39
CA LEU A 448 6.66 11.34 14.91
C LEU A 448 6.05 10.06 14.30
N LEU A 449 5.83 10.05 12.99
CA LEU A 449 5.11 8.98 12.30
C LEU A 449 5.97 7.75 12.01
N SER A 450 7.23 7.99 11.65
CA SER A 450 8.22 6.97 11.32
C SER A 450 8.86 6.28 12.54
N SER A 451 8.54 6.70 13.78
CA SER A 451 9.09 6.07 14.99
C SER A 451 8.24 6.27 16.26
N LEU A 452 8.04 7.50 16.75
CA LEU A 452 7.49 7.76 18.09
C LEU A 452 6.10 7.17 18.28
N GLN A 453 5.18 7.39 17.34
CA GLN A 453 3.80 6.90 17.48
C GLN A 453 3.70 5.39 17.59
N GLN A 454 4.62 4.65 16.96
CA GLN A 454 4.52 3.20 16.82
C GLN A 454 4.82 2.55 18.17
N TYR A 455 5.87 3.05 18.85
CA TYR A 455 6.18 2.65 20.22
C TYR A 455 5.19 3.19 21.23
N TYR A 456 4.73 4.43 21.09
CA TYR A 456 3.73 5.00 21.98
C TYR A 456 2.42 4.20 21.92
N ALA A 457 1.93 3.89 20.73
CA ALA A 457 0.77 3.04 20.51
C ALA A 457 0.99 1.65 21.12
N TYR A 458 2.16 1.04 20.93
CA TYR A 458 2.47 -0.28 21.48
C TYR A 458 2.43 -0.29 23.01
N LEU A 459 3.09 0.68 23.65
CA LEU A 459 3.18 0.78 25.12
C LEU A 459 1.85 1.16 25.78
N THR A 460 0.90 1.66 25.00
CA THR A 460 -0.46 1.98 25.45
C THR A 460 -1.50 0.97 24.96
N GLY A 461 -1.08 -0.20 24.47
CA GLY A 461 -1.98 -1.30 24.10
C GLY A 461 -2.76 -1.07 22.79
N ARG A 462 -2.31 -0.16 21.93
CA ARG A 462 -2.98 0.28 20.69
C ARG A 462 -2.23 -0.11 19.41
N ALA A 463 -1.11 -0.82 19.54
CA ALA A 463 -0.37 -1.41 18.43
C ALA A 463 0.17 -2.80 18.79
N THR A 464 0.55 -3.56 17.77
CA THR A 464 1.26 -4.84 17.89
C THR A 464 2.38 -4.91 16.85
N PRO A 465 3.48 -5.63 17.09
CA PRO A 465 4.44 -5.92 16.04
C PRO A 465 3.77 -6.66 14.87
N GLY A 466 4.15 -6.30 13.65
CA GLY A 466 3.78 -6.98 12.41
C GLY A 466 4.99 -7.63 11.74
N GLN A 467 4.72 -8.34 10.64
CA GLN A 467 5.76 -8.87 9.75
C GLN A 467 5.48 -8.41 8.33
N ILE A 468 6.53 -8.03 7.61
CA ILE A 468 6.45 -7.55 6.24
C ILE A 468 7.69 -7.99 5.46
N GLN A 469 7.50 -8.56 4.27
CA GLN A 469 8.60 -8.91 3.37
C GLN A 469 9.08 -7.66 2.64
N TYR A 470 10.16 -7.06 3.15
CA TYR A 470 10.58 -5.72 2.76
C TYR A 470 11.98 -5.66 2.18
N MET A 471 12.21 -4.71 1.27
CA MET A 471 13.54 -4.34 0.76
C MET A 471 13.74 -2.82 0.80
N TYR A 472 14.80 -2.40 1.47
CA TYR A 472 15.36 -1.06 1.32
C TYR A 472 16.53 -1.09 0.33
N THR A 473 16.62 -0.09 -0.55
CA THR A 473 17.82 0.10 -1.36
C THR A 473 18.10 1.57 -1.59
N ASP A 474 19.38 1.94 -1.48
CA ASP A 474 19.88 3.26 -1.86
C ASP A 474 20.22 3.24 -3.36
N LEU A 475 19.72 4.20 -4.12
CA LEU A 475 19.95 4.29 -5.56
C LEU A 475 21.43 4.48 -5.92
N ALA A 476 22.25 5.01 -4.99
CA ALA A 476 23.69 5.11 -5.16
C ALA A 476 24.45 3.77 -4.94
N ASP A 477 23.83 2.78 -4.28
CA ASP A 477 24.46 1.47 -4.04
C ASP A 477 24.67 0.69 -5.36
N PRO A 478 25.91 0.30 -5.72
CA PRO A 478 26.19 -0.51 -6.91
C PRO A 478 25.38 -1.82 -6.98
N GLY A 479 24.99 -2.37 -5.83
CA GLY A 479 24.15 -3.57 -5.73
C GLY A 479 22.68 -3.37 -6.11
N THR A 480 22.20 -2.12 -6.20
CA THR A 480 20.78 -1.79 -6.40
C THR A 480 20.19 -2.38 -7.67
N ARG A 481 20.93 -2.37 -8.78
CA ARG A 481 20.46 -2.95 -10.06
C ARG A 481 20.10 -4.43 -9.94
N LEU A 482 20.94 -5.21 -9.24
CA LEU A 482 20.70 -6.63 -9.04
C LEU A 482 19.52 -6.90 -8.10
N LYS A 483 19.34 -6.04 -7.09
CA LYS A 483 18.19 -6.07 -6.18
C LYS A 483 16.89 -5.80 -6.96
N LEU A 484 16.84 -4.72 -7.75
CA LEU A 484 15.68 -4.35 -8.58
C LEU A 484 15.33 -5.44 -9.60
N ALA A 485 16.30 -5.99 -10.31
CA ALA A 485 16.07 -7.11 -11.23
C ALA A 485 15.49 -8.35 -10.53
N ARG A 486 15.91 -8.62 -9.29
CA ARG A 486 15.36 -9.72 -8.48
C ARG A 486 13.91 -9.45 -8.08
N VAL A 487 13.61 -8.22 -7.66
CA VAL A 487 12.24 -7.79 -7.31
C VAL A 487 11.32 -7.88 -8.53
N LEU A 488 11.74 -7.33 -9.66
CA LEU A 488 10.99 -7.37 -10.93
C LEU A 488 10.64 -8.80 -11.35
N ARG A 489 11.58 -9.74 -11.21
CA ARG A 489 11.35 -11.14 -11.56
C ARG A 489 10.50 -11.89 -10.54
N ARG A 490 10.77 -11.71 -9.25
CA ARG A 490 10.18 -12.55 -8.20
C ARG A 490 8.84 -12.04 -7.70
N ARG A 491 8.63 -10.71 -7.71
CA ARG A 491 7.42 -10.03 -7.19
C ARG A 491 6.95 -10.58 -5.83
N HIS A 492 7.94 -10.91 -5.00
CA HIS A 492 7.79 -11.63 -3.73
C HIS A 492 7.81 -10.72 -2.50
N LEU A 493 7.99 -9.41 -2.70
CA LEU A 493 8.02 -8.47 -1.60
C LEU A 493 6.61 -7.96 -1.32
N ASP A 494 6.37 -7.60 -0.08
CA ASP A 494 5.22 -6.81 0.36
C ASP A 494 5.39 -5.34 0.02
N ALA A 495 6.58 -4.81 0.31
CA ALA A 495 6.92 -3.42 0.03
C ALA A 495 8.42 -3.28 -0.29
N PHE A 496 8.78 -2.20 -0.96
CA PHE A 496 10.17 -1.77 -1.09
C PHE A 496 10.28 -0.24 -1.05
N CYS A 497 11.47 0.25 -0.72
CA CYS A 497 11.81 1.66 -0.69
C CYS A 497 13.02 1.92 -1.58
N LEU A 498 12.92 2.96 -2.42
CA LEU A 498 13.95 3.40 -3.36
C LEU A 498 14.50 4.76 -2.91
N ASN A 499 15.36 4.76 -1.91
CA ASN A 499 15.86 6.01 -1.33
C ASN A 499 17.06 6.53 -2.14
N ASP A 500 17.26 7.85 -2.14
CA ASP A 500 18.43 8.52 -2.70
C ASP A 500 19.21 9.20 -1.57
N THR A 501 20.42 8.72 -1.29
CA THR A 501 21.33 9.38 -0.33
C THR A 501 22.58 9.90 -1.02
N ASP A 502 22.79 11.22 -0.93
CA ASP A 502 24.03 11.93 -1.28
C ASP A 502 24.66 11.52 -2.62
N SER A 503 24.06 11.96 -3.73
CA SER A 503 24.49 11.62 -5.09
C SER A 503 25.24 12.77 -5.78
N SER A 504 26.33 12.48 -6.50
CA SER A 504 26.97 13.44 -7.42
C SER A 504 26.10 13.67 -8.67
N PRO A 505 26.31 14.75 -9.46
CA PRO A 505 25.51 15.00 -10.66
C PRO A 505 25.54 13.83 -11.67
N ALA A 506 26.69 13.21 -11.89
CA ALA A 506 26.81 12.05 -12.78
C ALA A 506 26.11 10.78 -12.24
N ALA A 507 26.00 10.64 -10.91
CA ALA A 507 25.21 9.56 -10.30
C ALA A 507 23.70 9.81 -10.47
N THR A 508 23.27 11.07 -10.50
CA THR A 508 21.86 11.48 -10.62
C THR A 508 21.24 11.02 -11.95
N ASP A 509 21.93 11.21 -13.08
CA ASP A 509 21.44 10.77 -14.40
C ASP A 509 21.30 9.25 -14.49
N GLU A 510 22.25 8.51 -13.92
CA GLU A 510 22.25 7.05 -13.97
C GLU A 510 21.17 6.44 -13.07
N GLN A 511 20.86 7.10 -11.95
CA GLN A 511 19.73 6.77 -11.08
C GLN A 511 18.40 7.04 -11.78
N ALA A 512 18.26 8.21 -12.43
CA ALA A 512 17.06 8.56 -13.18
C ALA A 512 16.78 7.53 -14.29
N ARG A 513 17.81 7.11 -15.05
CA ARG A 513 17.69 6.04 -16.05
C ARG A 513 17.28 4.70 -15.44
N LEU A 514 17.84 4.35 -14.28
CA LEU A 514 17.50 3.11 -13.59
C LEU A 514 16.03 3.07 -13.17
N LEU A 515 15.50 4.17 -12.61
CA LEU A 515 14.10 4.30 -12.25
C LEU A 515 13.19 4.30 -13.47
N ALA A 516 13.56 5.05 -14.51
CA ALA A 516 12.83 5.11 -15.78
C ALA A 516 12.77 3.74 -16.50
N GLU A 517 13.70 2.82 -16.21
CA GLU A 517 13.62 1.44 -16.70
C GLU A 517 12.82 0.53 -15.77
N PHE A 518 13.05 0.63 -14.45
CA PHE A 518 12.47 -0.28 -13.47
C PHE A 518 10.98 -0.01 -13.22
N LEU A 519 10.59 1.24 -12.98
CA LEU A 519 9.23 1.58 -12.55
C LEU A 519 8.17 1.24 -13.61
N PRO A 520 8.33 1.60 -14.90
CA PRO A 520 7.37 1.19 -15.93
C PRO A 520 7.33 -0.33 -16.12
N ALA A 521 8.45 -1.03 -15.95
CA ALA A 521 8.46 -2.49 -16.05
C ALA A 521 7.78 -3.16 -14.84
N PHE A 522 7.89 -2.56 -13.66
CA PHE A 522 7.30 -3.09 -12.44
C PHE A 522 5.79 -2.78 -12.36
N LEU A 523 5.38 -1.57 -12.73
CA LEU A 523 4.04 -1.00 -12.62
C LEU A 523 3.58 -0.38 -13.96
N PRO A 524 3.39 -1.21 -15.01
CA PRO A 524 3.13 -0.72 -16.36
C PRO A 524 1.72 -0.15 -16.56
N PHE A 525 0.75 -0.54 -15.72
CA PHE A 525 -0.63 -0.10 -15.85
C PHE A 525 -0.83 1.27 -15.20
N ALA A 526 -1.46 2.19 -15.93
CA ALA A 526 -1.82 3.50 -15.41
C ALA A 526 -2.93 3.36 -14.36
N SER A 527 -2.83 4.17 -13.31
CA SER A 527 -3.87 4.29 -12.28
C SER A 527 -4.97 5.25 -12.74
N PRO A 528 -6.18 5.18 -12.15
CA PRO A 528 -7.24 6.15 -12.44
C PRO A 528 -6.95 7.56 -11.92
N TYR A 529 -5.84 7.76 -11.20
CA TYR A 529 -5.43 9.05 -10.66
C TYR A 529 -4.57 9.86 -11.64
N GLU A 530 -4.36 9.35 -12.86
CA GLU A 530 -3.50 9.97 -13.86
C GLU A 530 -4.30 10.64 -14.96
N LEU A 531 -3.96 11.88 -15.28
CA LEU A 531 -4.47 12.59 -16.45
C LEU A 531 -4.01 11.88 -17.72
N SER A 532 -4.93 11.79 -18.69
CA SER A 532 -4.59 11.30 -20.04
C SER A 532 -3.52 12.16 -20.73
N HIS A 533 -3.50 13.45 -20.42
CA HIS A 533 -2.54 14.43 -20.92
C HIS A 533 -1.97 15.20 -19.73
N PRO A 534 -0.74 14.91 -19.28
CA PRO A 534 -0.09 15.65 -18.20
C PRO A 534 0.05 17.14 -18.54
N ARG A 535 0.00 17.96 -17.50
CA ARG A 535 0.29 19.40 -17.56
C ARG A 535 1.78 19.62 -17.87
N PRO A 536 2.20 20.83 -18.30
CA PRO A 536 3.61 21.11 -18.58
C PRO A 536 4.54 21.08 -17.35
N GLY A 537 4.00 21.22 -16.14
CA GLY A 537 4.75 21.26 -14.88
C GLY A 537 3.79 21.27 -13.69
N THR A 538 4.33 21.48 -12.50
CA THR A 538 3.50 21.68 -11.30
C THR A 538 2.61 22.91 -11.44
N THR A 539 1.42 22.80 -10.88
CA THR A 539 0.50 23.94 -10.73
C THR A 539 0.26 24.18 -9.24
N PRO A 540 0.00 25.41 -8.80
CA PRO A 540 -0.40 25.65 -7.42
C PRO A 540 -1.72 24.95 -7.11
N ILE A 541 -1.92 24.53 -5.86
CA ILE A 541 -3.25 24.11 -5.39
C ILE A 541 -4.21 25.30 -5.56
N ALA A 542 -5.43 25.05 -6.02
CA ALA A 542 -6.49 26.05 -6.00
C ALA A 542 -6.72 26.54 -4.55
N ALA A 543 -7.14 27.79 -4.35
CA ALA A 543 -7.35 28.35 -3.01
C ALA A 543 -8.12 27.36 -2.10
N PRO A 544 -7.72 27.22 -0.83
CA PRO A 544 -8.13 26.10 0.01
C PRO A 544 -9.65 25.94 0.04
N HIS A 545 -10.12 24.72 -0.18
CA HIS A 545 -11.48 24.35 0.16
C HIS A 545 -11.59 24.38 1.69
N ILE A 546 -11.90 25.53 2.26
CA ILE A 546 -12.47 25.60 3.61
C ILE A 546 -13.88 25.05 3.44
N PRO A 547 -14.21 23.83 3.90
CA PRO A 547 -15.61 23.42 3.93
C PRO A 547 -16.26 24.38 4.92
N ALA A 548 -17.25 25.15 4.48
CA ALA A 548 -18.03 25.98 5.37
C ALA A 548 -18.56 25.09 6.50
N THR A 549 -18.08 25.33 7.72
CA THR A 549 -18.63 24.74 8.94
C THR A 549 -20.10 25.13 9.01
N ARG A 550 -20.98 24.27 8.51
CA ARG A 550 -22.40 24.33 8.79
C ARG A 550 -22.63 23.66 10.14
N GLY A 551 -22.96 24.45 11.16
CA GLY A 551 -23.68 23.97 12.34
C GLY A 551 -23.11 24.45 13.67
N ALA A 552 -23.83 25.37 14.29
CA ALA A 552 -23.74 25.86 15.68
C ALA A 552 -23.68 24.74 16.74
N PRO A 553 -23.25 25.04 17.99
CA PRO A 553 -22.97 24.01 18.99
C PRO A 553 -24.23 23.25 19.38
N ALA A 554 -24.15 21.92 19.34
CA ALA A 554 -25.09 21.07 20.03
C ALA A 554 -24.94 21.33 21.53
N THR A 555 -25.87 22.10 22.10
CA THR A 555 -26.13 22.14 23.54
C THR A 555 -26.32 20.72 24.04
N LEU A 556 -25.38 20.26 24.87
CA LEU A 556 -25.54 19.06 25.70
C LEU A 556 -26.83 19.20 26.53
N PRO A 557 -27.67 18.17 26.63
CA PRO A 557 -28.78 18.20 27.58
C PRO A 557 -28.21 18.26 29.01
N ALA A 558 -28.79 19.13 29.81
CA ALA A 558 -28.48 19.31 31.22
C ALA A 558 -28.50 17.98 31.97
N GLN A 559 -27.53 17.81 32.87
CA GLN A 559 -27.45 16.69 33.79
C GLN A 559 -28.74 16.60 34.61
N GLY A 560 -29.50 15.53 34.38
CA GLY A 560 -30.56 15.09 35.28
C GLY A 560 -29.96 14.57 36.58
N GLU A 561 -30.65 14.89 37.67
CA GLU A 561 -30.28 14.69 39.06
C GLU A 561 -29.82 13.26 39.39
N ARG A 562 -28.80 13.18 40.25
CA ARG A 562 -28.40 11.94 40.92
C ARG A 562 -29.48 11.54 41.93
N PRO A 563 -29.95 10.28 41.96
CA PRO A 563 -30.62 9.77 43.14
C PRO A 563 -29.58 9.42 44.21
N ASP A 564 -29.84 9.93 45.40
CA ASP A 564 -29.13 9.67 46.65
C ASP A 564 -29.10 8.17 46.97
N ALA A 565 -27.91 7.62 47.22
CA ALA A 565 -27.71 6.26 47.70
C ALA A 565 -27.32 6.29 49.18
N ARG A 566 -28.31 6.38 50.07
CA ARG A 566 -28.21 6.08 51.51
C ARG A 566 -29.52 5.52 52.06
N ALA A 567 -29.37 4.55 52.96
CA ALA A 567 -30.39 3.74 53.66
C ALA A 567 -31.02 2.65 52.77
N SER A 568 -31.15 1.38 53.16
CA SER A 568 -30.98 0.71 54.46
C SER A 568 -31.02 -0.81 54.18
N PHE A 569 -30.07 -1.58 54.71
CA PHE A 569 -30.12 -3.05 54.73
C PHE A 569 -30.31 -3.46 56.20
N GLU A 570 -31.55 -3.75 56.58
CA GLU A 570 -31.91 -4.42 57.85
C GLU A 570 -33.13 -5.33 57.62
N GLY A 571 -32.99 -6.62 57.99
CA GLY A 571 -34.05 -7.61 58.28
C GLY A 571 -34.89 -8.10 57.10
N GLU A 572 -35.35 -9.34 56.97
CA GLU A 572 -35.45 -10.54 57.81
C GLU A 572 -35.60 -11.74 56.84
N LEU A 573 -34.87 -12.84 56.99
CA LEU A 573 -35.36 -14.12 57.54
C LEU A 573 -36.86 -14.43 57.32
N ARG A 574 -37.18 -15.17 56.26
CA ARG A 574 -37.87 -16.48 56.31
C ARG A 574 -37.89 -17.17 54.95
#